data_AF-A8TZY2-F1
#
_entry.id   AF-A8TZY2-F1
#
_cell.length_a   1.000
_cell.length_b   1.000
_cell.length_c   1.000
_cell.angle_alpha   90.00
_cell.angle_beta   90.00
_cell.angle_gamma   90.00
#
_symmetry.space_group_name_H-M   'P 1'
#
loop_
_entity.id
_entity.type
_entity.pdbx_description
1 polymer ?
#
loop_
_entity_poly.entity_id
_entity_poly.type
_entity_poly.pdbx_seq_one_letter_code
_entity_poly.pdbx_strand_id
1 'polypeptide(L)'
;MRAIAAVMLVLVLLGGSVSAGAQSTGSASSQDPGSSNRDAIAVIIGNQRYANGIPEVRYAANDAAAMKRFVVDVLGYRDGNVIELIDASQAEMYAVFGNAQDHRGKLWSWVRSGRSDILVFYSGHGVPGLRDKRGYLLPVDADPATPEINGYPLDLLVKNLSAIEAVSTTVFLDACFSGNSAAGWLVRSASPVYVKTTPPAPSRGLTLITAAAGDQVASWDETARLGLFTRHLLDAMNGAADRGRDGNQDGRVTLGEVERYLDDEITYAARRQFRRVQQASVSGDPKTVLVAAVPKASAVRERAKPVPDAVAAPSPVTTSTLFDPPGSDRTKALAFVDRHRVAVQKAIRLYYRENGGAWDHKPIAASLDFAERIAWFRDMVLVAVHYDSLDLRVGYAWEGNGRDGDAEAKFRIAITPDKLSVAKMWR
;
A
#
# COMPACT_ATOMS: atom_id res chain seq x y z
N MET A 1 -96.32 8.65 -6.72
CA MET A 1 -96.55 7.59 -7.72
C MET A 1 -95.17 7.03 -8.05
N ARG A 2 -94.82 5.78 -7.66
CA ARG A 2 -94.97 4.54 -8.47
C ARG A 2 -94.38 4.74 -9.88
N ALA A 3 -93.52 3.92 -10.47
CA ALA A 3 -93.02 2.56 -10.27
C ALA A 3 -91.96 2.32 -11.39
N ILE A 4 -90.93 1.46 -11.23
CA ILE A 4 -90.78 0.14 -11.89
C ILE A 4 -90.84 0.22 -13.43
N ALA A 5 -89.83 -0.15 -14.24
CA ALA A 5 -89.23 -1.48 -14.48
C ALA A 5 -87.91 -1.29 -15.29
N ALA A 6 -86.77 -1.98 -15.13
CA ALA A 6 -86.43 -3.40 -14.97
C ALA A 6 -86.83 -4.29 -16.17
N VAL A 7 -85.84 -4.78 -16.93
CA VAL A 7 -85.63 -6.15 -17.51
C VAL A 7 -84.30 -6.09 -18.31
N MET A 8 -83.17 -6.65 -17.83
CA MET A 8 -82.67 -8.04 -18.03
C MET A 8 -82.53 -8.44 -19.51
N LEU A 9 -81.53 -9.14 -20.03
CA LEU A 9 -80.34 -9.86 -19.55
C LEU A 9 -79.63 -10.39 -20.83
N VAL A 10 -78.38 -10.84 -20.67
CA VAL A 10 -77.62 -11.81 -21.49
C VAL A 10 -76.80 -11.18 -22.65
N LEU A 11 -75.56 -11.54 -22.99
CA LEU A 11 -74.38 -12.23 -22.40
C LEU A 11 -73.45 -12.43 -23.61
N VAL A 12 -72.20 -11.97 -23.62
CA VAL A 12 -71.09 -12.69 -24.30
C VAL A 12 -69.78 -12.29 -23.62
N LEU A 13 -69.10 -13.32 -23.12
CA LEU A 13 -67.76 -13.33 -22.54
C LEU A 13 -66.69 -13.08 -23.61
N LEU A 14 -65.60 -12.41 -23.23
CA LEU A 14 -64.18 -12.61 -23.62
C LEU A 14 -63.42 -11.61 -22.71
N GLY A 15 -62.68 -12.00 -21.67
CA GLY A 15 -61.63 -13.01 -21.66
C GLY A 15 -60.29 -12.33 -21.98
N GLY A 16 -59.72 -11.60 -21.02
CA GLY A 16 -58.44 -10.90 -21.19
C GLY A 16 -57.92 -10.32 -19.88
N SER A 17 -57.17 -11.15 -19.14
CA SER A 17 -56.52 -10.82 -17.87
C SER A 17 -55.44 -9.75 -18.06
N VAL A 18 -55.54 -8.66 -17.30
CA VAL A 18 -54.49 -7.63 -17.21
C VAL A 18 -53.43 -8.15 -16.24
N SER A 19 -52.30 -8.64 -16.76
CA SER A 19 -51.11 -8.89 -15.94
C SER A 19 -50.39 -7.57 -15.69
N ALA A 20 -50.32 -7.18 -14.42
CA ALA A 20 -49.50 -6.10 -13.92
C ALA A 20 -48.02 -6.35 -14.27
N GLY A 21 -47.38 -5.35 -14.86
CA GLY A 21 -45.95 -5.36 -15.14
C GLY A 21 -45.15 -5.50 -13.85
N ALA A 22 -44.45 -6.62 -13.72
CA ALA A 22 -43.44 -6.81 -12.69
C ALA A 22 -42.28 -5.85 -12.98
N GLN A 23 -42.04 -4.93 -12.04
CA GLN A 23 -40.81 -4.16 -11.96
C GLN A 23 -39.64 -5.14 -11.81
N SER A 24 -38.68 -5.06 -12.71
CA SER A 24 -37.42 -5.80 -12.64
C SER A 24 -36.59 -5.29 -11.47
N THR A 25 -36.76 -5.89 -10.30
CA THR A 25 -35.78 -5.79 -9.21
C THR A 25 -34.51 -6.51 -9.67
N GLY A 26 -33.39 -5.78 -9.68
CA GLY A 26 -32.08 -6.37 -9.92
C GLY A 26 -31.81 -7.46 -8.90
N SER A 27 -31.81 -8.70 -9.36
CA SER A 27 -31.45 -9.88 -8.59
C SER A 27 -30.00 -9.76 -8.16
N ALA A 28 -29.76 -9.48 -6.87
CA ALA A 28 -28.50 -9.83 -6.23
C ALA A 28 -28.24 -11.32 -6.50
N SER A 29 -27.04 -11.66 -6.96
CA SER A 29 -26.62 -13.05 -7.14
C SER A 29 -26.77 -13.76 -5.79
N SER A 30 -27.79 -14.62 -5.69
CA SER A 30 -27.96 -15.52 -4.56
C SER A 30 -26.85 -16.56 -4.61
N GLN A 31 -25.72 -16.26 -3.97
CA GLN A 31 -24.70 -17.28 -3.74
C GLN A 31 -25.15 -18.10 -2.52
N ASP A 32 -25.45 -19.37 -2.78
CA ASP A 32 -25.71 -20.35 -1.72
C ASP A 32 -24.41 -20.57 -0.92
N PRO A 33 -24.49 -20.69 0.42
CA PRO A 33 -23.39 -21.13 1.27
C PRO A 33 -22.83 -22.48 0.82
N GLY A 34 -21.74 -22.47 0.05
CA GLY A 34 -21.09 -23.67 -0.49
C GLY A 34 -21.05 -23.76 -2.03
N SER A 35 -21.68 -22.82 -2.75
CA SER A 35 -21.49 -22.70 -4.20
C SER A 35 -20.15 -22.01 -4.50
N SER A 36 -19.21 -22.73 -5.12
CA SER A 36 -17.91 -22.17 -5.50
C SER A 36 -18.12 -21.06 -6.55
N ASN A 37 -17.66 -19.84 -6.30
CA ASN A 37 -17.70 -18.73 -7.25
C ASN A 37 -16.63 -18.91 -8.36
N ARG A 38 -16.86 -19.93 -9.20
CA ARG A 38 -15.88 -20.49 -10.13
C ARG A 38 -15.56 -19.62 -11.34
N ASP A 39 -16.42 -18.67 -11.65
CA ASP A 39 -16.25 -17.75 -12.78
C ASP A 39 -15.70 -16.39 -12.32
N ALA A 40 -15.60 -16.13 -11.01
CA ALA A 40 -15.00 -14.92 -10.50
C ALA A 40 -13.49 -14.86 -10.74
N ILE A 41 -13.00 -13.65 -10.99
CA ILE A 41 -11.61 -13.34 -11.30
C ILE A 41 -11.07 -12.40 -10.24
N ALA A 42 -9.87 -12.68 -9.72
CA ALA A 42 -9.17 -11.78 -8.82
C ALA A 42 -7.91 -11.21 -9.48
N VAL A 43 -7.63 -9.92 -9.25
CA VAL A 43 -6.32 -9.33 -9.47
C VAL A 43 -5.75 -8.95 -8.10
N ILE A 44 -4.59 -9.50 -7.75
CA ILE A 44 -3.97 -9.31 -6.44
C ILE A 44 -2.56 -8.81 -6.67
N ILE A 45 -2.29 -7.58 -6.23
CA ILE A 45 -1.02 -6.89 -6.40
C ILE A 45 -0.42 -6.60 -5.03
N GLY A 46 0.81 -7.05 -4.80
CA GLY A 46 1.62 -6.71 -3.63
C GLY A 46 2.93 -6.07 -4.05
N ASN A 47 3.00 -4.74 -4.02
CA ASN A 47 4.21 -3.99 -4.35
C ASN A 47 4.98 -3.68 -3.06
N GLN A 48 6.00 -4.47 -2.77
CA GLN A 48 6.83 -4.40 -1.57
C GLN A 48 8.18 -3.73 -1.86
N ARG A 49 8.89 -4.16 -2.91
CA ARG A 49 10.27 -3.76 -3.21
C ARG A 49 10.28 -2.78 -4.35
N TYR A 50 10.60 -1.52 -4.04
CA TYR A 50 10.63 -0.46 -5.03
C TYR A 50 12.06 -0.14 -5.45
N ALA A 51 12.23 0.25 -6.71
CA ALA A 51 13.46 0.80 -7.23
C ALA A 51 13.69 2.24 -6.73
N ASN A 52 14.81 2.84 -7.17
CA ASN A 52 15.06 4.28 -7.07
C ASN A 52 15.06 4.86 -5.64
N GLY A 53 15.34 4.03 -4.63
CA GLY A 53 15.44 4.46 -3.22
C GLY A 53 14.09 4.80 -2.57
N ILE A 54 12.99 4.34 -3.17
CA ILE A 54 11.66 4.41 -2.58
C ILE A 54 11.59 3.41 -1.41
N PRO A 55 11.08 3.81 -0.23
CA PRO A 55 10.95 2.92 0.92
C PRO A 55 10.15 1.65 0.60
N GLU A 56 10.53 0.51 1.16
CA GLU A 56 9.77 -0.73 0.98
C GLU A 56 8.40 -0.68 1.70
N VAL A 57 7.40 -1.37 1.14
CA VAL A 57 6.14 -1.68 1.84
C VAL A 57 6.24 -3.06 2.46
N ARG A 58 6.80 -3.13 3.68
CA ARG A 58 7.34 -4.34 4.32
C ARG A 58 6.45 -5.58 4.25
N TYR A 59 5.14 -5.43 4.28
CA TYR A 59 4.19 -6.55 4.31
C TYR A 59 3.32 -6.69 3.06
N ALA A 60 3.56 -5.93 1.99
CA ALA A 60 2.70 -5.96 0.80
C ALA A 60 2.64 -7.34 0.12
N ALA A 61 3.74 -8.10 0.10
CA ALA A 61 3.71 -9.48 -0.40
C ALA A 61 2.91 -10.42 0.52
N ASN A 62 2.98 -10.21 1.84
CA ASN A 62 2.18 -10.99 2.80
C ASN A 62 0.70 -10.69 2.67
N ASP A 63 0.36 -9.41 2.47
CA ASP A 63 -1.00 -8.95 2.24
C ASP A 63 -1.60 -9.60 0.99
N ALA A 64 -0.85 -9.59 -0.12
CA ALA A 64 -1.24 -10.26 -1.36
C ALA A 64 -1.45 -11.77 -1.14
N ALA A 65 -0.52 -12.44 -0.46
CA ALA A 65 -0.63 -13.88 -0.17
C ALA A 65 -1.83 -14.21 0.72
N ALA A 66 -2.11 -13.39 1.73
CA ALA A 66 -3.26 -13.56 2.62
C ALA A 66 -4.59 -13.35 1.87
N MET A 67 -4.65 -12.32 1.01
CA MET A 67 -5.82 -12.08 0.17
C MET A 67 -6.04 -13.20 -0.85
N LYS A 68 -4.98 -13.75 -1.47
CA LYS A 68 -5.08 -14.88 -2.39
C LYS A 68 -5.71 -16.10 -1.71
N ARG A 69 -5.24 -16.43 -0.51
CA ARG A 69 -5.83 -17.52 0.29
C ARG A 69 -7.28 -17.24 0.62
N PHE A 70 -7.62 -16.01 0.98
CA PHE A 70 -9.00 -15.64 1.26
C PHE A 70 -9.92 -15.84 0.05
N VAL A 71 -9.55 -15.34 -1.13
CA VAL A 71 -10.42 -15.48 -2.31
C VAL A 71 -10.56 -16.93 -2.77
N VAL A 72 -9.51 -17.74 -2.66
CA VAL A 72 -9.55 -19.16 -3.04
C VAL A 72 -10.31 -19.98 -1.99
N ASP A 73 -9.91 -19.87 -0.73
CA ASP A 73 -10.37 -20.78 0.32
C ASP A 73 -11.68 -20.36 0.99
N VAL A 74 -12.06 -19.07 0.89
CA VAL A 74 -13.28 -18.51 1.52
C VAL A 74 -14.29 -18.10 0.46
N LEU A 75 -13.89 -17.34 -0.57
CA LEU A 75 -14.81 -16.94 -1.65
C LEU A 75 -15.01 -18.02 -2.72
N GLY A 76 -14.20 -19.09 -2.69
CA GLY A 76 -14.33 -20.23 -3.60
C GLY A 76 -13.93 -19.93 -5.04
N TYR A 77 -13.04 -18.94 -5.25
CA TYR A 77 -12.48 -18.62 -6.56
C TYR A 77 -11.56 -19.77 -7.00
N ARG A 78 -11.43 -19.99 -8.32
CA ARG A 78 -10.44 -20.96 -8.82
C ARG A 78 -9.04 -20.34 -8.70
N ASP A 79 -8.05 -21.12 -8.29
CA ASP A 79 -6.65 -20.66 -8.24
C ASP A 79 -6.18 -20.13 -9.61
N GLY A 80 -6.56 -20.81 -10.71
CA GLY A 80 -6.28 -20.35 -12.08
C GLY A 80 -7.01 -19.08 -12.53
N ASN A 81 -7.92 -18.53 -11.71
CA ASN A 81 -8.59 -17.25 -11.96
C ASN A 81 -7.98 -16.09 -11.14
N VAL A 82 -6.83 -16.31 -10.48
CA VAL A 82 -6.12 -15.27 -9.74
C VAL A 82 -4.95 -14.75 -10.57
N ILE A 83 -5.02 -13.48 -10.99
CA ILE A 83 -3.89 -12.74 -11.54
C ILE A 83 -3.10 -12.16 -10.36
N GLU A 84 -2.04 -12.84 -9.97
CA GLU A 84 -1.14 -12.40 -8.90
C GLU A 84 0.09 -11.70 -9.49
N LEU A 85 0.37 -10.48 -8.99
CA LEU A 85 1.59 -9.74 -9.31
C LEU A 85 2.28 -9.31 -8.02
N ILE A 86 3.54 -9.69 -7.85
CA ILE A 86 4.40 -9.24 -6.75
C ILE A 86 5.44 -8.31 -7.35
N ASP A 87 5.58 -7.13 -6.75
CA ASP A 87 6.45 -6.06 -7.23
C ASP A 87 6.17 -5.69 -8.69
N ALA A 88 4.91 -5.35 -8.98
CA ALA A 88 4.41 -5.04 -10.31
C ALA A 88 5.00 -3.75 -10.88
N SER A 89 5.57 -3.85 -12.08
CA SER A 89 6.02 -2.73 -12.89
C SER A 89 4.86 -1.97 -13.53
N GLN A 90 5.15 -0.76 -14.04
CA GLN A 90 4.14 0.05 -14.73
C GLN A 90 3.54 -0.72 -15.91
N ALA A 91 4.40 -1.35 -16.71
CA ALA A 91 3.98 -2.10 -17.91
C ALA A 91 3.05 -3.27 -17.55
N GLU A 92 3.32 -3.99 -16.46
CA GLU A 92 2.46 -5.10 -16.01
C GLU A 92 1.09 -4.61 -15.55
N MET A 93 1.03 -3.51 -14.80
CA MET A 93 -0.25 -2.93 -14.38
C MET A 93 -1.11 -2.51 -15.59
N TYR A 94 -0.52 -1.84 -16.58
CA TYR A 94 -1.22 -1.50 -17.83
C TYR A 94 -1.61 -2.73 -18.66
N ALA A 95 -0.78 -3.78 -18.68
CA ALA A 95 -1.12 -5.02 -19.37
C ALA A 95 -2.31 -5.73 -18.73
N VAL A 96 -2.49 -5.63 -17.40
CA VAL A 96 -3.61 -6.25 -16.69
C VAL A 96 -4.89 -5.43 -16.79
N PHE A 97 -4.83 -4.14 -16.48
CA PHE A 97 -6.01 -3.28 -16.34
C PHE A 97 -6.36 -2.47 -17.60
N GLY A 98 -5.50 -2.50 -18.63
CA GLY A 98 -5.60 -1.62 -19.78
C GLY A 98 -5.04 -0.22 -19.50
N ASN A 99 -5.15 0.66 -20.48
CA ASN A 99 -4.68 2.04 -20.44
C ASN A 99 -5.82 3.03 -20.74
N ALA A 100 -5.50 4.30 -20.95
CA ALA A 100 -6.48 5.35 -21.22
C ALA A 100 -7.24 5.16 -22.54
N GLN A 101 -6.63 4.47 -23.51
CA GLN A 101 -7.17 4.23 -24.85
C GLN A 101 -7.95 2.91 -24.93
N ASP A 102 -7.54 1.89 -24.18
CA ASP A 102 -8.17 0.57 -24.22
C ASP A 102 -8.18 -0.11 -22.84
N HIS A 103 -9.37 -0.44 -22.35
CA HIS A 103 -9.58 -1.15 -21.07
C HIS A 103 -9.38 -2.67 -21.18
N ARG A 104 -9.21 -3.21 -22.40
CA ARG A 104 -9.18 -4.65 -22.68
C ARG A 104 -7.82 -5.30 -22.38
N GLY A 105 -7.36 -5.15 -21.14
CA GLY A 105 -6.17 -5.83 -20.63
C GLY A 105 -6.41 -7.31 -20.31
N LYS A 106 -5.43 -7.96 -19.67
CA LYS A 106 -5.50 -9.37 -19.26
C LYS A 106 -6.75 -9.67 -18.42
N LEU A 107 -7.13 -8.80 -17.48
CA LEU A 107 -8.32 -8.98 -16.65
C LEU A 107 -9.58 -9.10 -17.50
N TRP A 108 -9.78 -8.17 -18.44
CA TRP A 108 -10.92 -8.20 -19.35
C TRP A 108 -10.98 -9.52 -20.15
N SER A 109 -9.82 -10.03 -20.61
CA SER A 109 -9.77 -11.27 -21.38
C SER A 109 -10.16 -12.53 -20.59
N TRP A 110 -10.10 -12.48 -19.25
CA TRP A 110 -10.46 -13.59 -18.36
C TRP A 110 -11.91 -13.54 -17.90
N VAL A 111 -12.52 -12.35 -17.94
CA VAL A 111 -13.88 -12.11 -17.48
C VAL A 111 -14.90 -12.69 -18.45
N ARG A 112 -15.86 -13.44 -17.90
CA ARG A 112 -17.04 -13.91 -18.62
C ARG A 112 -18.14 -12.88 -18.45
N SER A 113 -18.46 -12.18 -19.54
CA SER A 113 -19.51 -11.15 -19.56
C SER A 113 -20.81 -11.64 -18.91
N GLY A 114 -21.35 -10.84 -17.99
CA GLY A 114 -22.59 -11.11 -17.25
C GLY A 114 -22.54 -12.28 -16.27
N ARG A 115 -21.35 -12.87 -16.02
CA ARG A 115 -21.19 -14.03 -15.13
C ARG A 115 -20.10 -13.88 -14.08
N SER A 116 -18.96 -13.28 -14.41
CA SER A 116 -17.84 -13.15 -13.48
C SER A 116 -18.08 -12.01 -12.48
N ASP A 117 -17.78 -12.26 -11.22
CA ASP A 117 -17.43 -11.19 -10.27
C ASP A 117 -15.94 -10.83 -10.42
N ILE A 118 -15.60 -9.57 -10.14
CA ILE A 118 -14.21 -9.09 -10.12
C ILE A 118 -13.85 -8.66 -8.70
N LEU A 119 -12.70 -9.12 -8.21
CA LEU A 119 -12.05 -8.58 -7.02
C LEU A 119 -10.67 -8.04 -7.39
N VAL A 120 -10.39 -6.79 -7.05
CA VAL A 120 -9.05 -6.20 -7.17
C VAL A 120 -8.53 -5.88 -5.78
N PHE A 121 -7.35 -6.39 -5.45
CA PHE A 121 -6.62 -6.07 -4.24
C PHE A 121 -5.27 -5.47 -4.60
N TYR A 122 -4.93 -4.34 -3.98
CA TYR A 122 -3.62 -3.71 -4.10
C TYR A 122 -3.08 -3.38 -2.71
N SER A 123 -1.88 -3.87 -2.39
CA SER A 123 -1.08 -3.40 -1.25
C SER A 123 0.22 -2.80 -1.76
N GLY A 124 0.52 -1.55 -1.38
CA GLY A 124 1.66 -0.82 -1.89
C GLY A 124 1.59 0.68 -1.63
N HIS A 125 2.47 1.44 -2.28
CA HIS A 125 2.44 2.90 -2.21
C HIS A 125 1.36 3.45 -3.12
N GLY A 126 0.66 4.46 -2.62
CA GLY A 126 -0.09 5.41 -3.43
C GLY A 126 0.53 6.79 -3.25
N VAL A 127 0.34 7.65 -4.25
CA VAL A 127 0.85 9.02 -4.20
C VAL A 127 -0.16 10.00 -4.83
N PRO A 128 -0.18 11.26 -4.39
CA PRO A 128 -0.84 12.33 -5.13
C PRO A 128 -0.07 12.65 -6.40
N GLY A 129 -0.79 13.00 -7.46
CA GLY A 129 -0.26 13.86 -8.51
C GLY A 129 0.17 15.20 -7.92
N LEU A 130 1.38 15.64 -8.24
CA LEU A 130 1.92 16.91 -7.78
C LEU A 130 1.22 18.10 -8.47
N ARG A 131 0.77 17.91 -9.71
CA ARG A 131 0.13 18.91 -10.57
C ARG A 131 -1.39 18.80 -10.56
N ASP A 132 -1.91 17.61 -10.84
CA ASP A 132 -3.35 17.38 -11.03
C ASP A 132 -4.11 17.00 -9.75
N LYS A 133 -3.37 16.72 -8.67
CA LYS A 133 -3.91 16.29 -7.36
C LYS A 133 -4.78 15.04 -7.43
N ARG A 134 -4.61 14.18 -8.44
CA ARG A 134 -5.29 12.88 -8.53
C ARG A 134 -4.51 11.80 -7.77
N GLY A 135 -5.18 10.71 -7.42
CA GLY A 135 -4.54 9.55 -6.79
C GLY A 135 -3.90 8.62 -7.82
N TYR A 136 -2.70 8.14 -7.53
CA TYR A 136 -1.98 7.17 -8.36
C TYR A 136 -1.55 5.99 -7.50
N LEU A 137 -1.75 4.77 -8.01
CA LEU A 137 -1.03 3.59 -7.52
C LEU A 137 0.39 3.66 -8.06
N LEU A 138 1.40 3.39 -7.22
CA LEU A 138 2.80 3.50 -7.59
C LEU A 138 3.35 2.12 -8.00
N PRO A 139 3.71 1.91 -9.27
CA PRO A 139 4.48 0.73 -9.68
C PRO A 139 5.87 0.69 -9.02
N VAL A 140 6.47 -0.49 -8.93
CA VAL A 140 7.78 -0.62 -8.26
C VAL A 140 8.94 0.06 -8.98
N ASP A 141 8.80 0.29 -10.29
CA ASP A 141 9.78 0.93 -11.16
C ASP A 141 9.52 2.42 -11.40
N ALA A 142 8.48 2.98 -10.76
CA ALA A 142 8.12 4.38 -10.90
C ALA A 142 9.06 5.33 -10.12
N ASP A 143 8.98 6.61 -10.45
CA ASP A 143 9.56 7.73 -9.69
C ASP A 143 8.41 8.53 -9.04
N PRO A 144 8.34 8.60 -7.70
CA PRO A 144 7.25 9.26 -6.98
C PRO A 144 7.23 10.77 -7.17
N ALA A 145 8.26 11.38 -7.76
CA ALA A 145 8.26 12.79 -8.14
C ALA A 145 7.53 13.07 -9.46
N THR A 146 7.22 12.03 -10.24
CA THR A 146 6.54 12.15 -11.56
C THR A 146 5.36 11.17 -11.74
N PRO A 147 4.47 11.00 -10.74
CA PRO A 147 3.42 9.99 -10.77
C PRO A 147 2.40 10.19 -11.90
N GLU A 148 2.22 11.41 -12.41
CA GLU A 148 1.37 11.67 -13.57
C GLU A 148 1.90 11.07 -14.87
N ILE A 149 3.19 10.71 -14.90
CA ILE A 149 3.86 10.10 -16.06
C ILE A 149 4.01 8.60 -15.86
N ASN A 150 4.48 8.18 -14.68
CA ASN A 150 4.89 6.80 -14.41
C ASN A 150 3.98 6.04 -13.43
N GLY A 151 3.03 6.69 -12.78
CA GLY A 151 2.03 6.06 -11.92
C GLY A 151 0.90 5.43 -12.72
N TYR A 152 0.10 4.60 -12.05
CA TYR A 152 -1.17 4.09 -12.59
C TYR A 152 -2.33 4.92 -11.99
N PRO A 153 -3.05 5.75 -12.76
CA PRO A 153 -4.09 6.63 -12.22
C PRO A 153 -5.26 5.83 -11.62
N LEU A 154 -5.69 6.20 -10.41
CA LEU A 154 -6.79 5.53 -9.72
C LEU A 154 -8.14 5.74 -10.42
N ASP A 155 -8.37 6.92 -10.98
CA ASP A 155 -9.57 7.21 -11.77
C ASP A 155 -9.59 6.40 -13.08
N LEU A 156 -8.43 6.16 -13.69
CA LEU A 156 -8.29 5.25 -14.82
C LEU A 156 -8.59 3.79 -14.41
N LEU A 157 -8.11 3.33 -13.25
CA LEU A 157 -8.45 2.00 -12.73
C LEU A 157 -9.97 1.83 -12.65
N VAL A 158 -10.64 2.74 -11.94
CA VAL A 158 -12.10 2.68 -11.75
C VAL A 158 -12.81 2.75 -13.10
N LYS A 159 -12.43 3.68 -13.98
CA LYS A 159 -13.02 3.81 -15.33
C LYS A 159 -12.89 2.51 -16.13
N ASN A 160 -11.71 1.90 -16.16
CA ASN A 160 -11.48 0.68 -16.94
C ASN A 160 -12.23 -0.50 -16.36
N LEU A 161 -12.24 -0.65 -15.03
CA LEU A 161 -13.01 -1.70 -14.35
C LEU A 161 -14.52 -1.55 -14.60
N SER A 162 -15.06 -0.33 -14.53
CA SER A 162 -16.46 -0.03 -14.83
C SER A 162 -16.86 -0.34 -16.28
N ALA A 163 -15.91 -0.41 -17.21
CA ALA A 163 -16.15 -0.76 -18.61
C ALA A 163 -16.19 -2.28 -18.85
N ILE A 164 -15.74 -3.09 -17.89
CA ILE A 164 -15.79 -4.56 -17.99
C ILE A 164 -17.20 -5.03 -17.60
N GLU A 165 -17.81 -5.88 -18.43
CA GLU A 165 -19.16 -6.43 -18.23
C GLU A 165 -19.21 -7.53 -17.15
N ALA A 166 -18.74 -7.24 -15.94
CA ALA A 166 -18.82 -8.12 -14.78
C ALA A 166 -20.19 -8.00 -14.07
N VAL A 167 -20.54 -9.00 -13.25
CA VAL A 167 -21.73 -8.98 -12.39
C VAL A 167 -21.54 -7.97 -11.26
N SER A 168 -20.36 -8.00 -10.64
CA SER A 168 -19.96 -7.06 -9.59
C SER A 168 -18.45 -6.80 -9.67
N THR A 169 -18.01 -5.65 -9.15
CA THR A 169 -16.58 -5.33 -9.02
C THR A 169 -16.30 -4.79 -7.64
N THR A 170 -15.38 -5.41 -6.91
CA THR A 170 -14.94 -4.95 -5.59
C THR A 170 -13.45 -4.63 -5.63
N VAL A 171 -13.08 -3.45 -5.13
CA VAL A 171 -11.70 -2.98 -5.12
C VAL A 171 -11.29 -2.66 -3.68
N PHE A 172 -10.17 -3.23 -3.24
CA PHE A 172 -9.56 -3.01 -1.94
C PHE A 172 -8.15 -2.43 -2.13
N LEU A 173 -7.88 -1.25 -1.56
CA LEU A 173 -6.60 -0.57 -1.68
C LEU A 173 -5.96 -0.36 -0.31
N ASP A 174 -4.95 -1.19 0.03
CA ASP A 174 -4.04 -0.97 1.16
C ASP A 174 -2.91 -0.02 0.75
N ALA A 175 -3.26 1.26 0.56
CA ALA A 175 -2.35 2.31 0.13
C ALA A 175 -2.69 3.65 0.78
N CYS A 176 -1.66 4.46 1.04
CA CYS A 176 -1.81 5.87 1.40
C CYS A 176 -1.85 6.69 0.11
N PHE A 177 -2.68 7.74 0.02
CA PHE A 177 -2.60 8.70 -1.09
C PHE A 177 -2.10 10.07 -0.66
N SER A 178 -1.64 10.21 0.59
CA SER A 178 -1.16 11.47 1.18
C SER A 178 0.25 11.88 0.76
N GLY A 179 0.99 10.98 0.09
CA GLY A 179 2.42 11.15 -0.21
C GLY A 179 3.33 10.81 0.98
N ASN A 180 2.73 10.43 2.12
CA ASN A 180 3.41 9.89 3.28
C ASN A 180 3.17 8.38 3.38
N SER A 181 4.16 7.64 3.87
CA SER A 181 4.08 6.20 4.09
C SER A 181 4.45 5.84 5.53
N ALA A 182 4.17 4.61 5.95
CA ALA A 182 4.61 4.13 7.27
C ALA A 182 6.15 4.15 7.43
N ALA A 183 6.91 4.10 6.32
CA ALA A 183 8.36 4.22 6.30
C ALA A 183 8.87 5.65 6.00
N GLY A 184 7.98 6.65 6.03
CA GLY A 184 8.30 8.07 5.84
C GLY A 184 7.84 8.63 4.50
N TRP A 185 8.29 9.85 4.21
CA TRP A 185 7.85 10.63 3.04
C TRP A 185 8.36 10.06 1.72
N LEU A 186 7.44 9.85 0.77
CA LEU A 186 7.77 9.42 -0.60
C LEU A 186 8.21 10.60 -1.47
N VAL A 187 7.64 11.77 -1.22
CA VAL A 187 8.01 13.01 -1.93
C VAL A 187 8.48 14.05 -0.90
N ARG A 188 9.80 14.24 -0.80
CA ARG A 188 10.44 15.08 0.23
C ARG A 188 10.17 16.59 0.08
N SER A 189 9.71 17.03 -1.09
CA SER A 189 9.46 18.44 -1.43
C SER A 189 7.98 18.76 -1.58
N ALA A 190 7.08 17.81 -1.33
CA ALA A 190 5.65 18.06 -1.30
C ALA A 190 5.25 18.41 0.14
N SER A 191 4.68 19.59 0.36
CA SER A 191 3.85 19.83 1.56
C SER A 191 2.78 18.74 1.66
N PRO A 192 2.28 18.39 2.86
CA PRO A 192 1.13 17.49 2.97
C PRO A 192 -0.01 18.05 2.11
N VAL A 193 -0.25 17.44 0.96
CA VAL A 193 -1.35 17.85 0.09
C VAL A 193 -2.53 17.01 0.51
N TYR A 194 -3.59 17.66 0.96
CA TYR A 194 -4.91 17.06 1.07
C TYR A 194 -5.33 16.62 -0.32
N VAL A 195 -5.07 15.36 -0.64
CA VAL A 195 -5.70 14.75 -1.80
C VAL A 195 -7.14 14.58 -1.40
N LYS A 196 -8.00 15.42 -1.96
CA LYS A 196 -9.41 15.10 -2.04
C LYS A 196 -9.51 13.98 -3.07
N THR A 197 -9.10 12.77 -2.70
CA THR A 197 -9.53 11.56 -3.38
C THR A 197 -11.03 11.50 -3.12
N THR A 198 -11.79 12.25 -3.90
CA THR A 198 -13.19 11.91 -4.09
C THR A 198 -13.09 10.74 -5.04
N PRO A 199 -13.19 9.48 -4.57
CA PRO A 199 -13.24 8.37 -5.50
C PRO A 199 -14.32 8.72 -6.53
N PRO A 200 -14.05 8.56 -7.83
CA PRO A 200 -15.06 8.82 -8.85
C PRO A 200 -16.33 8.06 -8.45
N ALA A 201 -17.48 8.71 -8.54
CA ALA A 201 -18.75 8.12 -8.13
C ALA A 201 -18.87 6.73 -8.77
N PRO A 202 -18.95 5.65 -7.99
CA PRO A 202 -18.89 4.31 -8.54
C PRO A 202 -20.04 4.11 -9.54
N SER A 203 -19.72 3.55 -10.70
CA SER A 203 -20.73 2.99 -11.59
C SER A 203 -21.52 1.92 -10.82
N ARG A 204 -22.82 1.80 -11.11
CA ARG A 204 -23.69 0.78 -10.51
C ARG A 204 -22.99 -0.60 -10.49
N GLY A 205 -22.77 -1.17 -9.30
CA GLY A 205 -22.12 -2.48 -9.12
C GLY A 205 -20.61 -2.45 -8.80
N LEU A 206 -19.98 -1.27 -8.69
CA LEU A 206 -18.60 -1.12 -8.21
C LEU A 206 -18.56 -0.72 -6.72
N THR A 207 -17.76 -1.44 -5.95
CA THR A 207 -17.41 -1.14 -4.55
C THR A 207 -15.93 -0.82 -4.46
N LEU A 208 -15.56 0.23 -3.73
CA LEU A 208 -14.19 0.63 -3.48
C LEU A 208 -13.98 0.87 -1.99
N ILE A 209 -12.96 0.24 -1.40
CA ILE A 209 -12.51 0.48 -0.04
C ILE A 209 -11.02 0.82 -0.04
N THR A 210 -10.63 1.91 0.62
CA THR A 210 -9.22 2.31 0.79
C THR A 210 -8.82 2.31 2.27
N ALA A 211 -7.57 1.97 2.56
CA ALA A 211 -7.05 1.82 3.92
C ALA A 211 -7.00 3.11 4.74
N ALA A 212 -6.97 4.26 4.07
CA ALA A 212 -6.82 5.58 4.68
C ALA A 212 -7.62 6.62 3.90
N ALA A 213 -8.22 7.57 4.62
CA ALA A 213 -8.90 8.72 4.04
C ALA A 213 -7.96 9.93 3.95
N GLY A 214 -7.96 10.62 2.81
CA GLY A 214 -7.29 11.93 2.65
C GLY A 214 -5.78 11.89 2.92
N ASP A 215 -5.34 12.63 3.94
CA ASP A 215 -3.94 12.80 4.33
C ASP A 215 -3.43 11.73 5.33
N GLN A 216 -4.29 10.77 5.70
CA GLN A 216 -3.95 9.72 6.67
C GLN A 216 -2.94 8.71 6.11
N VAL A 217 -2.27 8.01 7.02
CA VAL A 217 -1.25 7.00 6.70
C VAL A 217 -1.79 5.61 7.03
N ALA A 218 -1.77 4.71 6.06
CA ALA A 218 -1.99 3.27 6.23
C ALA A 218 -0.86 2.66 7.09
N SER A 219 -1.25 1.97 8.17
CA SER A 219 -0.33 1.40 9.15
C SER A 219 0.04 -0.03 8.84
N TRP A 220 1.14 -0.51 9.42
CA TRP A 220 1.51 -1.92 9.41
C TRP A 220 1.28 -2.53 10.79
N ASP A 221 0.71 -3.72 10.85
CA ASP A 221 0.63 -4.52 12.06
C ASP A 221 1.85 -5.46 12.13
N GLU A 222 2.85 -5.07 12.91
CA GLU A 222 4.10 -5.83 13.01
C GLU A 222 3.91 -7.22 13.64
N THR A 223 2.87 -7.41 14.46
CA THR A 223 2.59 -8.69 15.10
C THR A 223 1.96 -9.67 14.10
N ALA A 224 0.99 -9.19 13.32
CA ALA A 224 0.35 -9.98 12.28
C ALA A 224 1.22 -10.12 11.01
N ARG A 225 2.23 -9.26 10.85
CA ARG A 225 3.06 -9.15 9.63
C ARG A 225 2.21 -8.86 8.37
N LEU A 226 1.20 -8.00 8.53
CA LEU A 226 0.27 -7.54 7.50
C LEU A 226 0.11 -6.02 7.57
N GLY A 227 -0.42 -5.41 6.53
CA GLY A 227 -1.04 -4.08 6.62
C GLY A 227 -2.15 -4.10 7.66
N LEU A 228 -2.26 -3.04 8.47
CA LEU A 228 -3.30 -2.92 9.49
C LEU A 228 -4.69 -2.99 8.85
N PHE A 229 -4.86 -2.35 7.70
CA PHE A 229 -6.09 -2.46 6.92
C PHE A 229 -6.31 -3.87 6.42
N THR A 230 -5.32 -4.49 5.75
CA THR A 230 -5.46 -5.86 5.25
C THR A 230 -5.83 -6.86 6.35
N ARG A 231 -5.19 -6.79 7.52
CA ARG A 231 -5.53 -7.63 8.68
C ARG A 231 -7.01 -7.46 9.05
N HIS A 232 -7.44 -6.24 9.34
CA HIS A 232 -8.80 -5.99 9.81
C HIS A 232 -9.86 -6.23 8.72
N LEU A 233 -9.55 -5.98 7.45
CA LEU A 233 -10.41 -6.33 6.33
C LEU A 233 -10.62 -7.85 6.26
N LEU A 234 -9.56 -8.64 6.38
CA LEU A 234 -9.66 -10.10 6.40
C LEU A 234 -10.43 -10.59 7.63
N ASP A 235 -10.21 -10.02 8.81
CA ASP A 235 -10.99 -10.34 10.01
C ASP A 235 -12.49 -10.05 9.80
N ALA A 236 -12.82 -8.86 9.28
CA ALA A 236 -14.16 -8.43 8.94
C ALA A 236 -14.87 -9.44 8.02
N MET A 237 -14.23 -9.76 6.90
CA MET A 237 -14.77 -10.66 5.88
C MET A 237 -14.81 -12.13 6.33
N ASN A 238 -13.95 -12.55 7.27
CA ASN A 238 -14.04 -13.87 7.91
C ASN A 238 -15.14 -13.95 9.00
N GLY A 239 -15.99 -12.93 9.07
CA GLY A 239 -17.20 -12.90 9.89
C GLY A 239 -17.08 -12.08 11.16
N ALA A 240 -15.97 -11.40 11.42
CA ALA A 240 -15.92 -10.48 12.57
C ALA A 240 -16.89 -9.30 12.38
N ALA A 241 -17.15 -8.87 11.14
CA ALA A 241 -18.12 -7.81 10.85
C ALA A 241 -19.58 -8.25 11.08
N ASP A 242 -19.92 -9.50 10.75
CA ASP A 242 -21.25 -10.09 10.98
C ASP A 242 -21.51 -10.43 12.46
N ARG A 243 -20.49 -10.93 13.17
CA ARG A 243 -20.59 -11.34 14.58
C ARG A 243 -20.32 -10.21 15.58
N GLY A 244 -19.77 -9.10 15.09
CA GLY A 244 -19.33 -7.97 15.91
C GLY A 244 -20.51 -7.25 16.56
N ARG A 245 -20.18 -6.22 17.34
CA ARG A 245 -21.17 -5.40 18.06
C ARG A 245 -22.25 -4.84 17.12
N ASP A 246 -21.85 -4.48 15.90
CA ASP A 246 -22.71 -3.81 14.91
C ASP A 246 -23.06 -4.69 13.69
N GLY A 247 -22.83 -6.00 13.82
CA GLY A 247 -23.21 -7.02 12.85
C GLY A 247 -24.61 -7.58 13.14
N ASN A 248 -25.27 -8.13 12.11
CA ASN A 248 -26.65 -8.61 12.22
C ASN A 248 -26.77 -10.13 12.49
N GLN A 249 -25.66 -10.87 12.47
CA GLN A 249 -25.57 -12.31 12.70
C GLN A 249 -26.41 -13.15 11.73
N ASP A 250 -26.62 -12.67 10.50
CA ASP A 250 -27.36 -13.38 9.46
C ASP A 250 -26.50 -14.40 8.69
N GLY A 251 -25.20 -14.46 9.00
CA GLY A 251 -24.25 -15.39 8.39
C GLY A 251 -23.69 -14.92 7.05
N ARG A 252 -23.99 -13.67 6.65
CA ARG A 252 -23.41 -12.98 5.50
C ARG A 252 -22.59 -11.78 5.99
N VAL A 253 -21.70 -11.28 5.14
CA VAL A 253 -20.98 -10.03 5.40
C VAL A 253 -21.30 -9.04 4.30
N THR A 254 -21.93 -7.93 4.67
CA THR A 254 -22.26 -6.83 3.78
C THR A 254 -21.23 -5.71 3.81
N LEU A 255 -21.20 -4.86 2.78
CA LEU A 255 -20.33 -3.69 2.73
C LEU A 255 -20.55 -2.77 3.93
N GLY A 256 -21.80 -2.53 4.33
CA GLY A 256 -22.11 -1.69 5.48
C GLY A 256 -21.64 -2.27 6.81
N GLU A 257 -21.59 -3.60 6.96
CA GLU A 257 -21.00 -4.24 8.15
C GLU A 257 -19.48 -4.12 8.16
N VAL A 258 -18.84 -4.29 7.00
CA VAL A 258 -17.40 -4.08 6.85
C VAL A 258 -17.04 -2.64 7.17
N GLU A 259 -17.78 -1.65 6.64
CA GLU A 259 -17.56 -0.23 6.93
C GLU A 259 -17.60 0.06 8.44
N ARG A 260 -18.66 -0.36 9.14
CA ARG A 260 -18.77 -0.17 10.60
C ARG A 260 -17.65 -0.86 11.37
N TYR A 261 -17.31 -2.09 11.00
CA TYR A 261 -16.23 -2.84 11.64
C TYR A 261 -14.88 -2.14 11.46
N LEU A 262 -14.56 -1.71 10.23
CA LEU A 262 -13.29 -1.03 9.95
C LEU A 262 -13.23 0.33 10.65
N ASP A 263 -14.33 1.08 10.68
CA ASP A 263 -14.40 2.36 11.37
C ASP A 263 -14.11 2.26 12.87
N ASP A 264 -14.57 1.20 13.53
CA ASP A 264 -14.28 0.97 14.95
C ASP A 264 -12.86 0.41 15.14
N GLU A 265 -12.57 -0.75 14.54
CA GLU A 265 -11.38 -1.54 14.85
C GLU A 265 -10.09 -0.94 14.30
N ILE A 266 -10.08 -0.44 13.05
CA ILE A 266 -8.87 0.20 12.49
C ILE A 266 -8.59 1.51 13.21
N THR A 267 -9.62 2.34 13.43
CA THR A 267 -9.45 3.62 14.11
C THR A 267 -8.93 3.41 15.54
N TYR A 268 -9.47 2.44 16.26
CA TYR A 268 -9.02 2.09 17.60
C TYR A 268 -7.59 1.55 17.61
N ALA A 269 -7.27 0.58 16.74
CA ALA A 269 -5.94 -0.01 16.65
C ALA A 269 -4.88 1.03 16.28
N ALA A 270 -5.16 1.88 15.29
CA ALA A 270 -4.24 2.93 14.85
C ALA A 270 -3.94 3.95 15.96
N ARG A 271 -4.96 4.36 16.73
CA ARG A 271 -4.80 5.25 17.88
C ARG A 271 -3.99 4.58 18.99
N ARG A 272 -4.31 3.33 19.32
CA ARG A 272 -3.68 2.59 20.42
C ARG A 272 -2.21 2.25 20.14
N GLN A 273 -1.89 1.83 18.93
CA GLN A 273 -0.55 1.36 18.57
C GLN A 273 0.37 2.50 18.10
N PHE A 274 -0.17 3.46 17.35
CA PHE A 274 0.63 4.46 16.64
C PHE A 274 0.32 5.91 17.00
N ARG A 275 -0.67 6.16 17.87
CA ARG A 275 -1.13 7.52 18.24
C ARG A 275 -1.49 8.39 17.02
N ARG A 276 -2.04 7.79 15.97
CA ARG A 276 -2.54 8.48 14.76
C ARG A 276 -3.97 8.09 14.46
N VAL A 277 -4.60 8.83 13.56
CA VAL A 277 -5.91 8.49 12.99
C VAL A 277 -5.69 7.78 11.66
N GLN A 278 -6.34 6.65 11.50
CA GLN A 278 -6.51 5.95 10.23
C GLN A 278 -7.96 5.49 10.17
N GLN A 279 -8.66 5.90 9.12
CA GLN A 279 -10.04 5.55 8.83
C GLN A 279 -10.08 5.02 7.40
N ALA A 280 -10.80 3.92 7.20
CA ALA A 280 -11.03 3.42 5.86
C ALA A 280 -11.97 4.37 5.12
N SER A 281 -11.81 4.51 3.80
CA SER A 281 -12.83 5.15 2.97
C SER A 281 -13.60 4.07 2.24
N VAL A 282 -14.93 4.08 2.36
CA VAL A 282 -15.83 3.11 1.72
C VAL A 282 -16.73 3.82 0.71
N SER A 283 -16.88 3.22 -0.47
CA SER A 283 -17.79 3.70 -1.52
C SER A 283 -18.46 2.51 -2.20
N GLY A 284 -19.79 2.53 -2.28
CA GLY A 284 -20.60 1.45 -2.84
C GLY A 284 -21.99 1.39 -2.21
N ASP A 285 -22.80 0.40 -2.59
CA ASP A 285 -24.08 0.14 -1.93
C ASP A 285 -23.82 -0.63 -0.62
N PRO A 286 -24.20 -0.09 0.57
CA PRO A 286 -24.01 -0.77 1.86
C PRO A 286 -24.65 -2.15 1.94
N LYS A 287 -25.65 -2.45 1.09
CA LYS A 287 -26.32 -3.75 1.02
C LYS A 287 -25.60 -4.78 0.16
N THR A 288 -24.51 -4.40 -0.50
CA THR A 288 -23.70 -5.33 -1.29
C THR A 288 -23.16 -6.43 -0.39
N VAL A 289 -23.42 -7.69 -0.74
CA VAL A 289 -22.91 -8.86 -0.02
C VAL A 289 -21.49 -9.13 -0.51
N LEU A 290 -20.50 -8.99 0.37
CA LEU A 290 -19.08 -9.26 0.07
C LEU A 290 -18.72 -10.72 0.37
N VAL A 291 -19.36 -11.32 1.37
CA VAL A 291 -19.21 -12.75 1.70
C VAL A 291 -20.60 -13.34 1.93
N ALA A 292 -21.00 -14.27 1.06
CA ALA A 292 -22.35 -14.85 1.10
C ALA A 292 -22.53 -15.91 2.20
N ALA A 293 -21.43 -16.44 2.74
CA ALA A 293 -21.45 -17.40 3.83
C ALA A 293 -20.18 -17.27 4.68
N VAL A 294 -20.36 -16.82 5.90
CA VAL A 294 -19.26 -16.72 6.87
C VAL A 294 -18.73 -18.12 7.22
N PRO A 295 -17.40 -18.38 7.15
CA PRO A 295 -16.82 -19.62 7.60
C PRO A 295 -17.13 -19.91 9.08
N LYS A 296 -17.45 -21.17 9.42
CA LYS A 296 -17.63 -21.58 10.83
C LYS A 296 -16.37 -21.22 11.64
N ALA A 297 -16.56 -20.68 12.85
CA ALA A 297 -15.50 -20.08 13.68
C ALA A 297 -14.26 -20.97 13.94
N SER A 298 -14.41 -22.29 13.87
CA SER A 298 -13.30 -23.26 13.98
C SER A 298 -12.31 -23.19 12.81
N ALA A 299 -12.76 -22.86 11.60
CA ALA A 299 -11.89 -22.73 10.41
C ALA A 299 -11.09 -21.41 10.41
N VAL A 300 -11.59 -20.36 11.08
CA VAL A 300 -10.97 -19.03 11.13
C VAL A 300 -9.70 -19.02 11.99
N ARG A 301 -9.70 -19.70 13.14
CA ARG A 301 -8.52 -19.78 14.04
C ARG A 301 -7.34 -20.54 13.46
N GLU A 302 -7.59 -21.48 12.56
CA GLU A 302 -6.53 -22.27 11.90
C GLU A 302 -5.92 -21.51 10.72
N ARG A 303 -6.72 -20.67 10.04
CA ARG A 303 -6.31 -19.85 8.88
C ARG A 303 -5.74 -18.48 9.24
N ALA A 304 -6.02 -17.97 10.45
CA ALA A 304 -5.45 -16.74 11.00
C ALA A 304 -4.04 -16.92 11.60
N LYS A 305 -3.48 -18.14 11.59
CA LYS A 305 -2.08 -18.32 11.93
C LYS A 305 -1.21 -17.67 10.85
N PRO A 306 -0.17 -16.90 11.22
CA PRO A 306 0.78 -16.40 10.24
C PRO A 306 1.30 -17.58 9.42
N VAL A 307 1.37 -17.39 8.12
CA VAL A 307 1.95 -18.37 7.21
C VAL A 307 3.38 -18.66 7.68
N PRO A 308 3.74 -19.92 7.97
CA PRO A 308 5.15 -20.30 7.94
C PRO A 308 5.61 -20.09 6.51
N ASP A 309 6.38 -19.04 6.28
CA ASP A 309 7.00 -18.59 5.03
C ASP A 309 6.25 -19.03 3.76
N ALA A 310 5.34 -18.17 3.29
CA ALA A 310 4.74 -18.32 1.98
C ALA A 310 5.85 -18.31 0.92
N VAL A 311 6.10 -19.49 0.36
CA VAL A 311 7.05 -19.78 -0.73
C VAL A 311 8.50 -19.53 -0.34
N ALA A 312 9.27 -20.61 -0.21
CA ALA A 312 10.71 -20.56 -0.30
C ALA A 312 11.10 -19.91 -1.65
N ALA A 313 11.33 -18.60 -1.62
CA ALA A 313 12.19 -17.92 -2.57
C ALA A 313 13.57 -18.60 -2.52
N PRO A 314 14.31 -18.65 -3.64
CA PRO A 314 15.66 -19.21 -3.64
C PRO A 314 16.51 -18.54 -2.55
N SER A 315 17.41 -19.35 -1.95
CA SER A 315 18.45 -19.11 -0.94
C SER A 315 18.75 -17.65 -0.53
N PRO A 316 19.12 -17.41 0.75
CA PRO A 316 19.02 -16.11 1.41
C PRO A 316 19.71 -15.01 0.60
N VAL A 317 18.92 -14.13 0.00
CA VAL A 317 19.42 -12.84 -0.44
C VAL A 317 19.63 -12.03 0.83
N THR A 318 20.91 -11.78 1.10
CA THR A 318 21.44 -10.91 2.13
C THR A 318 20.49 -9.72 2.33
N THR A 319 19.99 -9.54 3.55
CA THR A 319 19.29 -8.33 3.95
C THR A 319 20.11 -7.16 3.43
N SER A 320 19.59 -6.39 2.47
CA SER A 320 20.33 -5.26 1.90
C SER A 320 20.47 -4.20 2.99
N THR A 321 21.50 -4.34 3.80
CA THR A 321 21.96 -3.25 4.65
C THR A 321 22.47 -2.16 3.70
N LEU A 322 22.17 -0.90 4.01
CA LEU A 322 22.71 0.22 3.25
C LEU A 322 24.24 0.25 3.34
N PHE A 323 24.77 -0.24 4.45
CA PHE A 323 26.17 -0.36 4.77
C PHE A 323 26.45 -1.68 5.48
N ASP A 324 27.15 -2.58 4.80
CA ASP A 324 27.71 -3.78 5.42
C ASP A 324 29.07 -3.45 6.04
N PRO A 325 29.30 -3.67 7.35
CA PRO A 325 30.61 -3.48 7.94
C PRO A 325 31.65 -4.38 7.27
N PRO A 326 32.85 -3.86 6.94
CA PRO A 326 33.88 -4.66 6.28
C PRO A 326 34.49 -5.76 7.18
N GLY A 327 34.08 -5.82 8.46
CA GLY A 327 34.80 -6.56 9.49
C GLY A 327 36.22 -6.02 9.63
N SER A 328 37.15 -6.83 10.16
CA SER A 328 38.55 -6.43 10.33
C SER A 328 39.40 -6.51 9.05
N ASP A 329 38.79 -6.69 7.87
CA ASP A 329 39.49 -6.88 6.58
C ASP A 329 39.82 -5.53 5.92
N ARG A 330 41.12 -5.28 5.71
CA ARG A 330 41.62 -4.02 5.14
C ARG A 330 41.24 -3.81 3.68
N THR A 331 41.20 -4.87 2.88
CA THR A 331 40.85 -4.79 1.45
C THR A 331 39.36 -4.49 1.30
N LYS A 332 38.51 -5.13 2.11
CA LYS A 332 37.07 -4.83 2.15
C LYS A 332 36.80 -3.42 2.66
N ALA A 333 37.54 -2.96 3.67
CA ALA A 333 37.42 -1.60 4.18
C ALA A 333 37.82 -0.54 3.14
N LEU A 334 38.87 -0.78 2.35
CA LEU A 334 39.24 0.11 1.23
C LEU A 334 38.13 0.17 0.17
N ALA A 335 37.59 -0.98 -0.24
CA ALA A 335 36.48 -1.04 -1.19
C ALA A 335 35.20 -0.36 -0.65
N PHE A 336 34.95 -0.49 0.65
CA PHE A 336 33.83 0.15 1.34
C PHE A 336 33.97 1.67 1.30
N VAL A 337 35.15 2.20 1.65
CA VAL A 337 35.40 3.66 1.65
C VAL A 337 35.25 4.25 0.26
N ASP A 338 35.72 3.55 -0.78
CA ASP A 338 35.57 3.99 -2.17
C ASP A 338 34.09 4.02 -2.60
N ARG A 339 33.36 2.92 -2.36
CA ARG A 339 31.94 2.78 -2.69
C ARG A 339 31.05 3.79 -1.97
N HIS A 340 31.35 4.08 -0.71
CA HIS A 340 30.50 4.91 0.17
C HIS A 340 31.11 6.29 0.46
N ARG A 341 32.07 6.75 -0.36
CA ARG A 341 32.80 8.02 -0.17
C ARG A 341 31.88 9.22 0.08
N VAL A 342 30.79 9.34 -0.67
CA VAL A 342 29.81 10.43 -0.51
C VAL A 342 29.06 10.35 0.82
N ALA A 343 28.70 9.14 1.26
CA ALA A 343 28.02 8.93 2.54
C ALA A 343 28.95 9.26 3.73
N VAL A 344 30.23 8.90 3.64
CA VAL A 344 31.25 9.25 4.63
C VAL A 344 31.42 10.78 4.72
N GLN A 345 31.53 11.47 3.57
CA GLN A 345 31.60 12.94 3.54
C GLN A 345 30.38 13.60 4.18
N LYS A 346 29.18 13.06 3.94
CA LYS A 346 27.94 13.54 4.55
C LYS A 346 27.95 13.35 6.07
N ALA A 347 28.42 12.19 6.55
CA ALA A 347 28.57 11.94 7.98
C ALA A 347 29.54 12.93 8.64
N ILE A 348 30.66 13.26 7.98
CA ILE A 348 31.64 14.25 8.48
C ILE A 348 31.04 15.66 8.52
N ARG A 349 30.35 16.09 7.46
CA ARG A 349 29.67 17.40 7.44
C ARG A 349 28.60 17.50 8.53
N LEU A 350 27.82 16.43 8.73
CA LEU A 350 26.82 16.38 9.80
C LEU A 350 27.47 16.46 11.18
N TYR A 351 28.56 15.73 11.40
CA TYR A 351 29.31 15.80 12.65
C TYR A 351 29.80 17.23 12.97
N TYR A 352 30.38 17.93 11.99
CA TYR A 352 30.79 19.33 12.17
C TYR A 352 29.63 20.29 12.40
N ARG A 353 28.47 20.03 11.78
CA ARG A 353 27.25 20.81 12.01
C ARG A 353 26.75 20.68 13.45
N GLU A 354 26.80 19.46 13.98
CA GLU A 354 26.28 19.15 15.32
C GLU A 354 27.27 19.49 16.43
N ASN A 355 28.59 19.36 16.18
CA ASN A 355 29.62 19.42 17.21
C ASN A 355 30.62 20.59 17.06
N GLY A 356 30.57 21.34 15.96
CA GLY A 356 31.51 22.43 15.67
C GLY A 356 32.95 21.97 15.41
N GLY A 357 33.90 22.91 15.41
CA GLY A 357 35.34 22.67 15.10
C GLY A 357 36.22 22.23 16.27
N ALA A 358 35.63 21.74 17.36
CA ALA A 358 36.35 21.43 18.58
C ALA A 358 37.24 20.19 18.43
N TRP A 359 38.55 20.38 18.59
CA TRP A 359 39.50 19.30 18.88
C TRP A 359 39.44 18.97 20.38
N ASP A 360 39.45 17.69 20.76
CA ASP A 360 39.61 17.23 22.15
C ASP A 360 38.68 17.92 23.19
N HIS A 361 37.37 17.81 23.00
CA HIS A 361 36.33 18.06 24.02
C HIS A 361 36.23 19.49 24.61
N LYS A 362 36.60 20.56 23.89
CA LYS A 362 36.19 21.93 24.26
C LYS A 362 35.24 22.54 23.22
N PRO A 363 33.92 22.54 23.46
CA PRO A 363 32.95 23.04 22.49
C PRO A 363 33.14 24.55 22.28
N ILE A 364 33.36 24.95 21.03
CA ILE A 364 33.10 26.31 20.57
C ILE A 364 31.67 26.29 20.06
N ALA A 365 30.85 27.26 20.48
CA ALA A 365 29.43 27.33 20.17
C ALA A 365 29.16 27.03 18.68
N ALA A 366 28.27 26.06 18.42
CA ALA A 366 27.89 25.67 17.07
C ALA A 366 27.30 26.89 16.33
N SER A 367 27.99 27.33 15.27
CA SER A 367 27.39 28.19 14.26
C SER A 367 27.01 27.32 13.06
N LEU A 368 25.80 27.52 12.53
CA LEU A 368 25.28 26.86 11.31
C LEU A 368 26.24 26.96 10.11
N ASP A 369 27.18 27.90 10.16
CA ASP A 369 28.19 28.23 9.15
C ASP A 369 29.38 27.25 9.10
N PHE A 370 29.63 26.43 10.13
CA PHE A 370 30.89 25.64 10.18
C PHE A 370 30.92 24.50 9.13
N ALA A 371 29.88 23.68 9.01
CA ALA A 371 29.86 22.57 8.05
C ALA A 371 29.76 23.02 6.57
N GLU A 372 29.24 24.22 6.33
CA GLU A 372 29.11 24.82 5.00
C GLU A 372 30.44 25.38 4.49
N ARG A 373 31.39 25.63 5.39
CA ARG A 373 32.75 26.10 5.10
C ARG A 373 33.73 25.02 4.65
N ILE A 374 33.34 23.74 4.69
CA ILE A 374 34.08 22.68 3.99
C ILE A 374 33.78 22.82 2.49
N ALA A 375 34.71 23.42 1.75
CA ALA A 375 34.56 23.62 0.32
C ALA A 375 34.57 22.26 -0.41
N TRP A 376 35.61 21.45 -0.18
CA TRP A 376 35.74 20.13 -0.79
C TRP A 376 36.68 19.21 -0.01
N PHE A 377 36.51 17.90 -0.19
CA PHE A 377 37.37 16.86 0.39
C PHE A 377 38.43 16.43 -0.64
N ARG A 378 39.68 16.31 -0.21
CA ARG A 378 40.81 15.99 -1.10
C ARG A 378 41.14 14.51 -1.04
N ASP A 379 41.76 14.08 0.06
CA ASP A 379 42.19 12.71 0.33
C ASP A 379 41.38 12.10 1.47
N MET A 380 41.14 10.80 1.35
CA MET A 380 40.48 9.98 2.36
C MET A 380 41.25 8.67 2.44
N VAL A 381 42.11 8.57 3.45
CA VAL A 381 43.10 7.49 3.58
C VAL A 381 42.73 6.63 4.76
N LEU A 382 42.58 5.33 4.53
CA LEU A 382 42.31 4.35 5.57
C LEU A 382 43.51 4.19 6.50
N VAL A 383 43.31 4.50 7.79
CA VAL A 383 44.33 4.42 8.85
C VAL A 383 44.22 3.10 9.61
N ALA A 384 43.01 2.76 10.07
CA ALA A 384 42.75 1.52 10.81
C ALA A 384 41.36 0.97 10.47
N VAL A 385 41.19 -0.33 10.71
CA VAL A 385 39.94 -1.07 10.49
C VAL A 385 39.54 -1.75 11.78
N HIS A 386 38.26 -1.62 12.12
CA HIS A 386 37.61 -2.33 13.21
C HIS A 386 36.41 -3.08 12.65
N TYR A 387 35.78 -3.91 13.48
CA TYR A 387 34.69 -4.78 13.04
C TYR A 387 33.50 -4.00 12.47
N ASP A 388 33.09 -2.93 13.15
CA ASP A 388 31.92 -2.09 12.85
C ASP A 388 32.28 -0.61 12.62
N SER A 389 33.57 -0.32 12.47
CA SER A 389 34.04 1.05 12.28
C SER A 389 35.39 1.10 11.58
N LEU A 390 35.72 2.26 11.02
CA LEU A 390 37.01 2.49 10.36
C LEU A 390 37.55 3.88 10.70
N ASP A 391 38.87 3.97 10.77
CA ASP A 391 39.57 5.22 11.05
C ASP A 391 40.12 5.76 9.72
N LEU A 392 39.72 6.98 9.36
CA LEU A 392 40.11 7.66 8.12
C LEU A 392 40.89 8.91 8.44
N ARG A 393 42.04 9.11 7.81
CA ARG A 393 42.70 10.41 7.69
C ARG A 393 42.12 11.12 6.48
N VAL A 394 41.52 12.28 6.70
CA VAL A 394 40.79 13.02 5.68
C VAL A 394 41.35 14.43 5.59
N GLY A 395 41.86 14.79 4.41
CA GLY A 395 42.21 16.15 4.09
C GLY A 395 41.05 16.85 3.38
N TYR A 396 40.82 18.11 3.72
CA TYR A 396 39.74 18.92 3.15
C TYR A 396 40.11 20.40 3.16
N ALA A 397 39.56 21.15 2.20
CA ALA A 397 39.73 22.59 2.12
C ALA A 397 38.68 23.31 2.96
N TRP A 398 39.10 24.35 3.66
CA TRP A 398 38.26 25.16 4.54
C TRP A 398 38.24 26.63 4.10
N GLU A 399 37.06 27.22 3.96
CA GLU A 399 36.89 28.64 3.59
C GLU A 399 36.45 29.48 4.81
N GLY A 400 37.12 30.59 5.10
CA GLY A 400 36.58 31.68 5.94
C GLY A 400 37.50 32.32 6.99
N ASN A 401 37.20 33.57 7.36
CA ASN A 401 37.98 34.50 8.21
C ASN A 401 39.43 34.76 7.75
N GLY A 402 39.65 34.93 6.44
CA GLY A 402 40.94 35.38 5.90
C GLY A 402 42.08 34.36 6.02
N ARG A 403 41.76 33.09 6.29
CA ARG A 403 42.68 31.96 6.19
C ARG A 403 41.99 30.84 5.42
N ASP A 404 42.10 30.90 4.11
CA ASP A 404 41.86 29.73 3.27
C ASP A 404 43.02 28.77 3.53
N GLY A 405 42.70 27.53 3.86
CA GLY A 405 43.73 26.58 4.29
C GLY A 405 43.29 25.14 4.14
N ASP A 406 44.28 24.30 3.90
CA ASP A 406 44.11 22.86 3.95
C ASP A 406 44.07 22.41 5.41
N ALA A 407 43.03 21.65 5.75
CA ALA A 407 42.90 20.98 7.03
C ALA A 407 43.00 19.48 6.83
N GLU A 408 43.48 18.80 7.87
CA GLU A 408 43.51 17.35 7.96
C GLU A 408 43.03 16.92 9.34
N ALA A 409 42.19 15.90 9.37
CA ALA A 409 41.70 15.29 10.59
C ALA A 409 41.58 13.78 10.40
N LYS A 410 41.65 13.05 11.51
CA LYS A 410 41.29 11.63 11.58
C LYS A 410 39.88 11.48 12.14
N PHE A 411 39.09 10.62 11.51
CA PHE A 411 37.71 10.33 11.89
C PHE A 411 37.52 8.83 12.09
N ARG A 412 36.85 8.46 13.18
CA ARG A 412 36.29 7.12 13.35
C ARG A 412 34.88 7.13 12.81
N ILE A 413 34.65 6.42 11.72
CA ILE A 413 33.34 6.25 11.10
C ILE A 413 32.73 4.97 11.65
N ALA A 414 31.65 5.10 12.43
CA ALA A 414 30.82 3.97 12.83
C ALA A 414 29.89 3.56 11.69
N ILE A 415 29.78 2.26 11.46
CA ILE A 415 29.04 1.65 10.37
C ILE A 415 27.92 0.81 10.98
N THR A 416 26.67 1.27 10.81
CA THR A 416 25.49 0.48 11.12
C THR A 416 24.75 0.16 9.82
N PRO A 417 23.92 -0.91 9.79
CA PRO A 417 23.18 -1.30 8.60
C PRO A 417 22.38 -0.19 7.91
N ASP A 418 22.00 0.84 8.67
CA ASP A 418 21.13 1.94 8.28
C ASP A 418 21.86 3.29 8.07
N LYS A 419 23.06 3.49 8.64
CA LYS A 419 23.74 4.80 8.61
C LYS A 419 25.25 4.73 8.83
N LEU A 420 25.91 5.80 8.39
CA LEU A 420 27.28 6.15 8.78
C LEU A 420 27.27 7.37 9.71
N SER A 421 28.06 7.31 10.78
CA SER A 421 28.25 8.45 11.68
C SER A 421 29.70 8.59 12.11
N VAL A 422 30.12 9.80 12.46
CA VAL A 422 31.43 10.02 13.09
C VAL A 422 31.30 9.75 14.58
N ALA A 423 31.96 8.69 15.07
CA ALA A 423 32.03 8.36 16.49
C ALA A 423 33.12 9.16 17.22
N LYS A 424 34.19 9.56 16.50
CA LYS A 424 35.33 10.29 17.08
C LYS A 424 36.07 11.08 16.00
N MET A 425 36.63 12.24 16.37
CA MET A 425 37.54 13.04 15.53
C MET A 425 38.81 13.41 16.33
N TRP A 426 39.99 13.34 15.71
CA TRP A 426 41.29 13.72 16.30
C TRP A 426 42.31 14.11 15.22
N ARG A 427 43.52 14.52 15.58
CA ARG A 427 44.59 14.87 14.63
C ARG A 427 45.45 13.68 14.21
#